data_AF-A0AAN4Z8L5-F1
#
_entry.id   AF-A0AAN4Z8L5-F1
#
_cell.length_a   1.000
_cell.length_b   1.000
_cell.length_c   1.000
_cell.angle_alpha   90.00
_cell.angle_beta   90.00
_cell.angle_gamma   90.00
#
_symmetry.space_group_name_H-M   'P 1'
#
loop_
_entity.id
_entity.type
_entity.pdbx_description
1 polymer ?
#
loop_
_entity_poly.entity_id
_entity_poly.type
_entity_poly.pdbx_seq_one_letter_code
_entity_poly.pdbx_strand_id
1 'polypeptide(L)' 'MAIYNLYIFNKDGTCIFYREWKREKQSGLPRSEEYKLMFGMLISLRSFAERLSTKDGRIAASSWCATTRRRRTR' A
#
# COMPACT_ATOMS: atom_id res chain seq x y z
N MET A 1 -12.34 7.33 11.95
CA MET A 1 -11.30 6.91 10.97
C MET A 1 -11.27 7.92 9.84
N ALA A 2 -10.07 8.33 9.39
CA ALA A 2 -9.91 9.26 8.26
C ALA A 2 -9.28 8.52 7.08
N ILE A 3 -9.67 8.88 5.86
CA ILE A 3 -9.01 8.43 4.63
C ILE A 3 -7.83 9.35 4.40
N TYR A 4 -6.62 8.79 4.34
CA TYR A 4 -5.40 9.55 4.08
C TYR A 4 -5.27 9.76 2.58
N ASN A 5 -5.04 8.67 1.85
CA ASN A 5 -4.77 8.65 0.42
C ASN A 5 -5.47 7.45 -0.23
N LEU A 6 -5.85 7.58 -1.51
CA LEU A 6 -6.42 6.51 -2.35
C LEU A 6 -5.55 6.33 -3.59
N TYR A 7 -5.26 5.07 -3.92
CA TYR A 7 -4.53 4.68 -5.12
C TYR A 7 -5.37 3.68 -5.92
N ILE A 8 -5.44 3.87 -7.23
CA ILE A 8 -6.07 2.93 -8.16
C ILE A 8 -5.02 2.53 -9.20
N PHE A 9 -4.69 1.24 -9.22
CA PHE A 9 -3.72 0.66 -10.13
C PHE A 9 -4.41 -0.18 -11.20
N ASN A 10 -3.86 -0.15 -12.41
CA ASN A 10 -4.21 -1.12 -13.44
C ASN A 10 -3.52 -2.46 -13.19
N LYS A 11 -3.94 -3.51 -13.92
CA LYS A 11 -3.29 -4.83 -13.91
C LYS A 11 -1.81 -4.75 -14.31
N ASP A 12 -1.46 -3.81 -15.19
CA ASP A 12 -0.08 -3.57 -15.65
C ASP A 12 0.79 -2.81 -14.63
N GLY A 13 0.24 -2.43 -13.47
CA GLY A 13 0.95 -1.71 -12.42
C GLY A 13 1.07 -0.19 -12.61
N THR A 14 0.43 0.35 -13.64
CA THR A 14 0.31 1.80 -13.81
C THR A 14 -0.72 2.36 -12.84
N CYS A 15 -0.36 3.44 -12.12
CA CYS A 15 -1.30 4.19 -11.28
C CYS A 15 -2.20 5.05 -12.18
N ILE A 16 -3.49 4.71 -12.26
CA ILE A 16 -4.48 5.43 -13.07
C ILE A 16 -4.97 6.66 -12.30
N PHE A 17 -5.17 6.50 -10.99
CA PHE A 17 -5.73 7.55 -10.16
C PHE A 17 -5.08 7.59 -8.78
N TYR A 18 -4.74 8.80 -8.36
CA TYR A 18 -4.21 9.09 -7.03
C TYR A 18 -4.98 10.26 -6.44
N ARG A 19 -5.50 10.09 -5.22
CA ARG A 19 -6.12 11.17 -4.46
C ARG A 19 -5.57 11.21 -3.04
N GLU A 20 -5.18 12.40 -2.63
CA GLU A 20 -4.62 12.70 -1.31
C GLU A 20 -5.60 13.62 -0.56
N TRP A 21 -5.99 13.25 0.66
CA TRP A 21 -6.82 14.09 1.54
C TRP A 21 -6.03 14.61 2.72
N LYS A 22 -5.29 13.72 3.41
CA LYS A 22 -4.53 14.08 4.60
C LYS A 22 -3.21 13.33 4.62
N ARG A 23 -2.11 13.98 4.27
CA ARG A 23 -0.76 13.40 4.34
C ARG A 23 0.11 14.20 5.29
N GLU A 24 0.44 13.59 6.44
CA GLU A 24 1.32 14.22 7.43
C GLU A 24 2.81 13.97 7.14
N LYS A 25 3.14 12.97 6.32
CA LYS A 25 4.52 12.60 5.99
C LYS A 25 4.68 12.40 4.48
N GLN A 26 5.47 13.26 3.85
CA GLN A 26 5.89 13.11 2.47
C GLN A 26 7.22 12.34 2.41
N SER A 27 7.37 11.46 1.42
CA SER A 27 8.50 10.53 1.34
C SER A 27 9.73 11.15 0.67
N GLY A 28 9.65 12.38 0.19
CA GLY A 28 10.74 13.08 -0.51
C GLY A 28 11.10 12.46 -1.87
N LEU A 29 10.40 11.41 -2.29
CA LEU A 29 10.60 10.71 -3.55
C LEU A 29 9.70 11.31 -4.64
N PRO A 30 10.10 11.21 -5.91
CA PRO A 30 9.21 11.54 -7.01
C PRO A 30 8.00 10.61 -7.01
N ARG A 31 6.81 11.17 -7.25
CA ARG A 31 5.53 10.44 -7.18
C ARG A 31 5.49 9.18 -8.06
N SER A 32 6.12 9.23 -9.24
CA SER A 32 6.20 8.10 -10.16
C SER A 32 6.93 6.89 -9.56
N GLU A 33 7.94 7.13 -8.73
CA GLU A 33 8.70 6.10 -8.05
C GLU A 33 7.95 5.58 -6.81
N GLU A 34 7.29 6.48 -6.07
CA GLU A 34 6.40 6.08 -4.96
C GLU A 34 5.32 5.11 -5.43
N TYR A 35 4.71 5.36 -6.60
CA TYR A 35 3.67 4.48 -7.15
C TYR A 35 4.20 3.08 -7.48
N LYS A 36 5.41 2.99 -8.05
CA LYS A 36 6.06 1.70 -8.36
C LYS A 36 6.38 0.92 -7.08
N LEU A 37 6.90 1.61 -6.06
CA LEU A 37 7.19 1.00 -4.77
C LEU A 37 5.92 0.48 -4.07
N MET A 38 4.85 1.27 -4.08
CA MET A 38 3.56 0.87 -3.52
C MET A 38 2.95 -0.33 -4.26
N PHE A 39 2.99 -0.31 -5.60
CA PHE A 39 2.51 -1.44 -6.39
C PHE A 39 3.32 -2.72 -6.12
N GLY A 40 4.64 -2.63 -6.06
CA GLY A 40 5.52 -3.74 -5.71
C GLY A 40 5.23 -4.31 -4.32
N MET A 41 4.99 -3.45 -3.33
CA MET A 41 4.58 -3.86 -1.98
C MET A 41 3.22 -4.57 -1.97
N LEU A 42 2.24 -4.08 -2.75
CA LEU A 42 0.93 -4.72 -2.84
C LEU A 42 1.02 -6.13 -3.47
N ILE A 43 1.83 -6.29 -4.52
CA ILE A 43 2.06 -7.60 -5.15
C ILE A 43 2.75 -8.56 -4.17
N SER A 44 3.79 -8.11 -3.47
CA SER A 44 4.51 -8.98 -2.53
C SER A 44 3.61 -9.43 -1.38
N LEU A 45 2.78 -8.52 -0.85
CA LEU A 45 1.78 -8.85 0.17
C LEU A 45 0.71 -9.81 -0.34
N ARG A 46 0.26 -9.66 -1.60
CA ARG A 46 -0.67 -10.59 -2.22
C ARG A 46 -0.06 -11.99 -2.32
N SER A 47 1.12 -12.12 -2.90
CA SER A 47 1.84 -13.39 -3.01
C SER A 47 2.11 -14.03 -1.65
N PHE A 48 2.40 -13.21 -0.64
CA PHE A 48 2.60 -13.66 0.73
C PHE A 48 1.30 -14.17 1.36
N ALA A 49 0.19 -13.44 1.21
CA ALA A 49 -1.12 -13.87 1.69
C ALA A 49 -1.59 -15.16 1.00
N GLU A 50 -1.36 -15.29 -0.31
CA GLU A 50 -1.68 -16.51 -1.06
C GLU A 50 -0.88 -17.71 -0.56
N ARG A 51 0.41 -17.54 -0.23
CA ARG A 51 1.25 -18.61 0.33
C ARG A 51 0.90 -18.99 1.77
N LEU A 52 0.41 -18.04 2.57
CA LEU A 52 0.00 -18.29 3.95
C LEU A 52 -1.42 -18.83 4.08
N SER A 53 -2.27 -18.64 3.07
CA SER A 53 -3.66 -19.09 3.10
C SER A 53 -3.70 -20.63 3.01
N THR A 54 -4.08 -21.27 4.12
CA THR A 54 -4.28 -22.72 4.20
C THR A 54 -5.65 -23.18 3.66
N LYS A 55 -6.49 -22.25 3.21
CA LYS A 55 -7.79 -22.55 2.56
C LYS A 55 -7.71 -22.18 1.08
N ASP A 56 -8.22 -23.05 0.21
CA ASP A 56 -8.33 -22.89 -1.25
C ASP A 56 -9.24 -21.72 -1.72
N GLY A 57 -9.73 -20.91 -0.78
CA GLY A 57 -10.43 -19.68 -1.09
C GLY A 57 -9.41 -18.62 -1.52
N ARG A 58 -9.64 -17.97 -2.66
CA ARG A 58 -8.90 -16.78 -3.10
C ARG A 58 -9.09 -15.64 -2.08
N ILE A 59 -8.35 -15.66 -0.98
CA ILE A 59 -8.35 -14.58 0.00
C ILE A 59 -7.52 -13.45 -0.59
N ALA A 60 -8.19 -12.48 -1.21
CA ALA A 60 -7.57 -11.19 -1.42
C ALA A 60 -7.25 -10.60 -0.03
N ALA A 61 -6.02 -10.12 0.15
CA ALA A 61 -5.59 -9.50 1.40
C ALA A 61 -6.61 -8.44 1.87
N SER A 62 -7.20 -8.63 3.05
CA SER A 62 -8.40 -7.89 3.45
C SER A 62 -8.10 -6.54 4.12
N SER A 63 -7.00 -6.44 4.88
CA SER A 63 -6.50 -5.18 5.45
C SER A 63 -5.14 -5.42 6.11
N TRP A 64 -4.20 -4.48 5.95
CA TRP A 64 -2.90 -4.50 6.64
C TRP A 64 -2.73 -3.24 7.46
N CYS A 65 -2.34 -3.39 8.73
CA CYS A 65 -2.02 -2.27 9.61
C CYS A 65 -0.51 -2.20 9.83
N ALA A 66 0.14 -1.17 9.30
CA ALA A 66 1.56 -0.92 9.54
C ALA A 66 1.71 0.15 10.63
N THR A 67 2.12 -0.24 11.84
CA THR A 67 2.39 0.70 12.93
C THR A 67 3.69 1.45 12.64
N THR A 68 3.58 2.67 12.11
CA THR A 68 4.74 3.56 12.01
C THR A 68 5.02 4.11 13.41
N ARG A 69 5.86 3.40 14.19
CA ARG A 69 6.25 3.84 15.54
C ARG A 69 6.98 5.18 15.40
N ARG A 70 6.32 6.30 15.76
CA ARG A 70 6.98 7.60 15.94
C ARG A 70 8.06 7.38 16.99
N ARG A 71 9.33 7.28 16.58
CA ARG A 71 10.46 7.51 17.49
C ARG A 71 10.32 8.97 17.91
N ARG A 72 9.75 9.15 19.10
CA ARG A 72 9.68 10.41 19.82
C ARG A 72 11.13 10.73 20.19
N THR A 73 11.83 11.43 19.29
CA THR A 73 13.11 12.06 19.64
C THR A 73 12.80 13.09 20.71
N ARG A 74 13.40 12.87 21.88
CA ARG A 74 13.38 13.77 23.02
C ARG A 74 14.51 14.78 22.85
#